data_AF-A0A8T5RJL6-F1
#
_entry.id   AF-A0A8T5RJL6-F1
#
_cell.length_a   1.000
_cell.length_b   1.000
_cell.length_c   1.000
_cell.angle_alpha   90.00
_cell.angle_beta   90.00
_cell.angle_gamma   90.00
#
_symmetry.space_group_name_H-M   'P 1'
#
loop_
_entity.id
_entity.type
_entity.pdbx_description
1 polymer ?
#
loop_
_entity_poly.entity_id
_entity_poly.type
_entity_poly.pdbx_seq_one_letter_code
_entity_poly.pdbx_strand_id
1 'polypeptide(L)'
;MPESNDILNDINRVFIPCRTILEMEVLTSLFLENKNYSLLKDVPTSHPSSQQLIELFNVTNIEPLERILKHFIDVIVEKLKPIVMYQRDFHNRYRMGNIAANSKTRLCLLLALHRLKLKFLIIKDFLEKFERDRFSLIKFQTINFINLDFIEVFYDYYYEKNKMNLKLMLSTKRSSERVNKLLDTSKAITNNDIFNAITFKKQLDDNGRIKFIMREIKASLFICKLMFAKMDAYHPFSIGKELDIDYEDMMISQDFIPVLLPAINKCMQEKKFSQLNNCLKAFNFMLKNTLDGINYAIEIASGGQINLDTNEMIFTTGNIFNV
;
A
#
# COMPACT_ATOMS: atom_id res chain seq x y z
N MET A 1 -11.11 19.72 8.52
CA MET A 1 -10.60 18.89 9.63
C MET A 1 -9.80 19.81 10.51
N PRO A 2 -10.04 19.92 11.83
CA PRO A 2 -9.09 20.58 12.70
C PRO A 2 -7.82 19.75 12.66
N GLU A 3 -6.75 20.31 12.11
CA GLU A 3 -5.47 19.63 11.94
C GLU A 3 -4.88 19.42 13.34
N SER A 4 -4.94 18.20 13.86
CA SER A 4 -4.19 17.88 15.08
C SER A 4 -2.69 18.12 14.81
N ASN A 5 -1.96 18.62 15.81
CA ASN A 5 -0.52 18.89 15.67
C ASN A 5 0.26 17.68 15.15
N ASP A 6 -0.19 16.47 15.47
CA ASP A 6 0.41 15.22 14.99
C ASP A 6 0.28 15.04 13.47
N ILE A 7 -0.88 15.40 12.89
CA ILE A 7 -1.09 15.35 11.43
C ILE A 7 -0.19 16.37 10.72
N LEU A 8 -0.07 17.58 11.27
CA LEU A 8 0.82 18.60 10.71
C LEU A 8 2.30 18.18 10.78
N ASN A 9 2.70 17.51 11.86
CA ASN A 9 4.05 16.97 11.99
C ASN A 9 4.33 15.90 10.94
N ASP A 10 3.42 14.94 10.76
CA ASP A 10 3.59 13.86 9.77
C ASP A 10 3.56 14.38 8.32
N ILE A 11 2.70 15.36 8.02
CA ILE A 11 2.67 16.02 6.69
C ILE A 11 4.04 16.60 6.36
N ASN A 12 4.62 17.40 7.26
CA ASN A 12 5.87 18.11 6.98
C ASN A 12 7.09 17.20 7.03
N ARG A 13 7.10 16.20 7.92
CA ARG A 13 8.26 15.33 8.14
C ARG A 13 8.30 14.13 7.20
N VAL A 14 7.14 13.62 6.78
CA VAL A 14 7.02 12.33 6.08
C VAL A 14 6.33 12.50 4.73
N PHE A 15 5.10 13.01 4.69
CA PHE A 15 4.30 12.95 3.45
C PHE A 15 4.83 13.85 2.33
N ILE A 16 5.21 15.10 2.65
CA ILE A 16 5.82 15.99 1.65
C ILE A 16 7.18 15.46 1.18
N PRO A 17 8.14 15.11 2.08
CA PRO A 17 9.47 14.66 1.64
C PRO A 17 9.47 13.30 0.94
N CYS A 18 8.51 12.42 1.25
CA CYS A 18 8.43 11.07 0.71
C CYS A 18 7.33 10.92 -0.35
N ARG A 19 6.85 12.04 -0.93
CA ARG A 19 5.82 12.06 -1.98
C ARG A 19 6.08 11.08 -3.13
N THR A 20 7.35 10.85 -3.46
CA THR A 20 7.72 9.96 -4.55
C THR A 20 7.28 8.50 -4.35
N ILE A 21 7.02 8.08 -3.10
CA ILE A 21 6.40 6.78 -2.81
C ILE A 21 5.00 6.71 -3.41
N LEU A 22 4.21 7.79 -3.27
CA LEU A 22 2.88 7.87 -3.87
C LEU A 22 2.97 7.94 -5.39
N GLU A 23 3.91 8.72 -5.94
CA GLU A 23 4.14 8.82 -7.40
C GLU A 23 4.45 7.45 -8.02
N MET A 24 5.34 6.68 -7.38
CA MET A 24 5.65 5.31 -7.80
C MET A 24 4.46 4.37 -7.67
N GLU A 25 3.66 4.54 -6.61
CA GLU A 25 2.47 3.71 -6.36
C GLU A 25 1.44 3.93 -7.46
N VAL A 26 1.20 5.19 -7.85
CA VAL A 26 0.33 5.55 -8.97
C VAL A 26 0.83 4.94 -10.26
N LEU A 27 2.11 5.16 -10.58
CA LEU A 27 2.71 4.69 -11.82
C LEU A 27 2.61 3.16 -11.94
N THR A 28 2.86 2.46 -10.83
CA THR A 28 2.73 0.99 -10.74
C THR A 28 1.27 0.54 -10.85
N SER A 29 0.35 1.26 -10.20
CA SER A 29 -1.09 0.98 -10.28
C SER A 29 -1.58 1.13 -11.73
N LEU A 30 -1.22 2.22 -12.43
CA LEU A 30 -1.56 2.43 -13.84
C LEU A 30 -0.96 1.36 -14.77
N PHE A 31 0.29 0.95 -14.52
CA PHE A 31 0.91 -0.16 -15.27
C PHE A 31 0.11 -1.46 -15.12
N LEU A 32 -0.24 -1.81 -13.88
CA LEU A 32 -0.99 -3.02 -13.53
C LEU A 32 -2.46 -2.99 -13.97
N GLU A 33 -2.97 -1.86 -14.44
CA GLU A 33 -4.26 -1.81 -15.13
C GLU A 33 -4.24 -2.60 -16.44
N ASN A 34 -3.10 -2.56 -17.13
CA ASN A 34 -2.94 -3.11 -18.48
C ASN A 34 -2.05 -4.36 -18.52
N LYS A 35 -1.35 -4.69 -17.42
CA LYS A 35 -0.32 -5.72 -17.35
C LYS A 35 -0.48 -6.61 -16.12
N ASN A 36 0.05 -7.84 -16.20
CA ASN A 36 0.00 -8.80 -15.09
C ASN A 36 1.13 -8.53 -14.08
N TYR A 37 0.83 -8.75 -12.80
CA TYR A 37 1.77 -8.61 -11.69
C TYR A 37 2.96 -9.58 -11.76
N SER A 38 2.81 -10.71 -12.46
CA SER A 38 3.92 -11.64 -12.70
C SER A 38 5.12 -10.99 -13.41
N LEU A 39 4.90 -9.90 -14.16
CA LEU A 39 5.97 -9.14 -14.80
C LEU A 39 6.76 -8.25 -13.83
N LEU A 40 6.20 -7.96 -12.65
CA LEU A 40 6.82 -7.11 -11.63
C LEU A 40 7.37 -7.89 -10.44
N LYS A 41 6.80 -9.06 -10.13
CA LYS A 41 7.07 -9.78 -8.87
C LYS A 41 8.57 -10.00 -8.62
N ASP A 42 9.31 -10.40 -9.66
CA ASP A 42 10.72 -10.78 -9.52
C ASP A 42 11.69 -9.65 -9.84
N VAL A 43 11.20 -8.54 -10.40
CA VAL A 43 12.02 -7.37 -10.76
C VAL A 43 12.84 -6.82 -9.58
N PRO A 44 12.35 -6.75 -8.33
CA PRO A 44 13.17 -6.33 -7.20
C PRO A 44 14.45 -7.16 -7.02
N THR A 45 14.41 -8.46 -7.28
CA THR A 45 15.55 -9.38 -7.04
C THR A 45 16.73 -9.10 -7.97
N SER A 46 16.49 -8.49 -9.13
CA SER A 46 17.54 -8.16 -10.09
C SER A 46 18.20 -6.80 -9.85
N HIS A 47 17.80 -6.07 -8.80
CA HIS A 47 18.27 -4.71 -8.49
C HIS A 47 18.22 -3.79 -9.72
N PRO A 48 17.02 -3.46 -10.21
CA PRO A 48 16.85 -2.85 -11.52
C PRO A 48 17.39 -1.42 -11.52
N SER A 49 18.03 -1.03 -12.62
CA SER A 49 18.39 0.37 -12.85
C SER A 49 17.15 1.21 -13.18
N SER A 50 17.27 2.54 -13.03
CA SER A 50 16.20 3.47 -13.43
C SER A 50 15.81 3.30 -14.90
N GLN A 51 16.79 3.03 -15.79
CA GLN A 51 16.55 2.79 -17.21
C GLN A 51 15.75 1.51 -17.47
N GLN A 52 16.07 0.40 -16.78
CA GLN A 52 15.33 -0.85 -16.91
C GLN A 52 13.88 -0.69 -16.48
N LEU A 53 13.60 0.09 -15.42
CA LEU A 53 12.22 0.40 -15.04
C LEU A 53 11.53 1.32 -16.06
N ILE A 54 12.21 2.30 -16.64
CA ILE A 54 11.62 3.17 -17.68
C ILE A 54 11.13 2.34 -18.88
N GLU A 55 11.96 1.40 -19.32
CA GLU A 55 11.63 0.48 -20.41
C GLU A 55 10.50 -0.47 -20.02
N LEU A 56 10.57 -1.07 -18.83
CA LEU A 56 9.53 -1.98 -18.33
C LEU A 56 8.16 -1.30 -18.26
N PHE A 57 8.11 -0.07 -17.76
CA PHE A 57 6.87 0.71 -17.65
C PHE A 57 6.41 1.32 -18.97
N ASN A 58 7.20 1.21 -20.05
CA ASN A 58 6.97 1.82 -21.37
C ASN A 58 6.71 3.34 -21.28
N VAL A 59 7.50 4.05 -20.47
CA VAL A 59 7.38 5.51 -20.30
C VAL A 59 8.51 6.30 -20.97
N THR A 60 9.21 5.67 -21.91
CA THR A 60 10.29 6.30 -22.69
C THR A 60 9.77 7.53 -23.42
N ASN A 61 10.54 8.63 -23.34
CA ASN A 61 10.22 9.96 -23.89
C ASN A 61 9.08 10.70 -23.17
N ILE A 62 8.63 10.23 -21.99
CA ILE A 62 7.67 10.95 -21.15
C ILE A 62 8.43 11.54 -19.95
N GLU A 63 9.04 12.72 -20.17
CA GLU A 63 9.97 13.38 -19.21
C GLU A 63 9.46 13.37 -17.74
N PRO A 64 8.19 13.71 -17.43
CA PRO A 64 7.72 13.72 -16.05
C PRO A 64 7.67 12.33 -15.40
N LEU A 65 7.32 11.28 -16.16
CA LEU A 65 7.22 9.91 -15.65
C LEU A 65 8.61 9.27 -15.51
N GLU A 66 9.51 9.52 -16.47
CA GLU A 66 10.90 9.09 -16.35
C GLU A 66 11.57 9.69 -15.13
N ARG A 67 11.28 10.96 -14.82
CA ARG A 67 11.83 11.66 -13.67
C ARG A 67 11.40 11.02 -12.35
N ILE A 68 10.17 10.51 -12.24
CA ILE A 68 9.73 9.75 -11.07
C ILE A 68 10.62 8.52 -10.89
N LEU A 69 10.78 7.71 -11.93
CA LEU A 69 11.55 6.46 -11.88
C LEU A 69 13.04 6.72 -11.55
N LYS A 70 13.65 7.70 -12.23
CA LYS A 70 15.03 8.14 -11.99
C LYS A 70 15.20 8.63 -10.55
N HIS A 71 14.33 9.52 -10.07
CA HIS A 71 14.43 10.02 -8.71
C HIS A 71 14.22 8.91 -7.67
N PHE A 72 13.25 8.03 -7.88
CA PHE A 72 12.99 6.94 -6.96
C PHE A 72 14.17 5.98 -6.84
N ILE A 73 14.69 5.47 -7.96
CA ILE A 73 15.80 4.52 -7.94
C ILE A 73 17.11 5.22 -7.53
N ASP A 74 17.52 6.23 -8.29
CA ASP A 74 18.88 6.78 -8.20
C ASP A 74 19.07 7.67 -6.96
N VAL A 75 17.97 8.13 -6.33
CA VAL A 75 18.03 9.00 -5.13
C VAL A 75 17.42 8.37 -3.90
N ILE A 76 16.22 7.78 -3.97
CA ILE A 76 15.55 7.26 -2.77
C ILE A 76 16.04 5.85 -2.42
N VAL A 77 16.01 4.93 -3.39
CA VAL A 77 16.46 3.55 -3.17
C VAL A 77 17.96 3.53 -2.85
N GLU A 78 18.79 4.27 -3.59
CA GLU A 78 20.24 4.37 -3.29
C GLU A 78 20.57 4.91 -1.90
N LYS A 79 19.68 5.70 -1.27
CA LYS A 79 19.88 6.19 0.11
C LYS A 79 19.60 5.12 1.17
N LEU A 80 18.93 4.02 0.82
CA LEU A 80 18.65 2.93 1.75
C LEU A 80 19.95 2.20 2.05
N LYS A 81 20.37 2.28 3.30
CA LYS A 81 21.52 1.51 3.78
C LYS A 81 21.10 0.06 4.04
N PRO A 82 21.98 -0.94 3.83
CA PRO A 82 21.69 -2.33 4.17
C PRO A 82 21.36 -2.53 5.66
N ILE A 83 20.67 -3.63 5.98
CA ILE A 83 20.45 -4.04 7.37
C ILE A 83 21.64 -4.85 7.85
N VAL A 84 22.07 -4.61 9.09
CA VAL A 84 23.10 -5.44 9.73
C VAL A 84 22.47 -6.79 10.06
N MET A 85 22.70 -7.79 9.22
CA MET A 85 22.42 -9.18 9.59
C MET A 85 23.59 -9.68 10.45
N TYR A 86 23.39 -9.77 11.77
CA TYR A 86 24.33 -10.49 12.64
C TYR A 86 24.21 -11.99 12.37
N GLN A 87 24.84 -12.49 11.30
CA GLN A 87 25.30 -13.87 11.28
C GLN A 87 26.54 -13.92 12.16
N ARG A 88 26.48 -14.74 13.23
CA ARG A 88 27.56 -14.87 14.23
C ARG A 88 28.86 -15.47 13.68
N ASP A 89 28.88 -15.92 12.44
CA ASP A 89 30.04 -16.52 11.79
C ASP A 89 30.40 -15.73 10.52
N PHE A 90 31.71 -15.60 10.27
CA PHE A 90 32.40 -14.81 9.23
C PHE A 90 32.94 -13.43 9.66
N HIS A 91 34.23 -13.45 9.99
CA HIS A 91 35.12 -12.37 10.40
C HIS A 91 35.32 -11.19 9.42
N ASN A 92 34.62 -11.11 8.28
CA ASN A 92 34.87 -10.11 7.25
C ASN A 92 33.60 -9.43 6.69
N ARG A 93 32.71 -8.90 7.55
CA ARG A 93 31.68 -7.96 7.10
C ARG A 93 31.85 -6.61 7.80
N TYR A 94 31.91 -5.55 6.99
CA TYR A 94 31.99 -4.16 7.43
C TYR A 94 31.00 -3.90 8.57
N ARG A 95 31.50 -3.49 9.74
CA ARG A 95 30.67 -2.96 10.84
C ARG A 95 29.93 -1.73 10.31
N MET A 96 28.68 -1.88 9.89
CA MET A 96 27.81 -0.75 9.59
C MET A 96 26.93 -0.47 10.80
N GLY A 97 26.88 0.78 11.25
CA GLY A 97 26.25 1.16 12.52
C GLY A 97 24.72 1.05 12.50
N ASN A 98 24.12 0.95 13.69
CA ASN A 98 22.67 1.02 13.88
C ASN A 98 22.12 2.30 13.24
N ILE A 99 21.29 2.16 12.22
CA ILE A 99 20.61 3.30 11.58
C ILE A 99 19.34 3.57 12.38
N ALA A 100 19.21 4.79 12.90
CA ALA A 100 17.98 5.20 13.57
C ALA A 100 16.78 5.07 12.61
N ALA A 101 15.68 4.50 13.10
CA ALA A 101 14.44 4.29 12.34
C ALA A 101 13.91 5.59 11.70
N ASN A 102 14.16 6.71 12.37
CA ASN A 102 13.72 8.04 11.98
C ASN A 102 14.71 8.81 11.08
N SER A 103 15.74 8.14 10.56
CA SER A 103 16.67 8.72 9.60
C SER A 103 15.98 9.01 8.27
N LYS A 104 16.39 10.08 7.58
CA LYS A 104 15.88 10.43 6.24
C LYS A 104 15.99 9.28 5.23
N THR A 105 16.92 8.35 5.46
CA THR A 105 17.11 7.15 4.64
C THR A 105 16.01 6.11 4.81
N ARG A 106 15.34 6.03 5.98
CA ARG A 106 14.32 5.01 6.29
C ARG A 106 12.88 5.50 6.17
N LEU A 107 12.65 6.81 6.25
CA LEU A 107 11.31 7.40 6.22
C LEU A 107 10.50 7.00 4.98
N CYS A 108 11.11 6.95 3.80
CA CYS A 108 10.41 6.55 2.58
C CYS A 108 9.95 5.09 2.63
N LEU A 109 10.78 4.18 3.17
CA LEU A 109 10.43 2.77 3.34
C LEU A 109 9.30 2.61 4.36
N LEU A 110 9.38 3.33 5.49
CA LEU A 110 8.33 3.33 6.50
C LEU A 110 7.02 3.89 5.92
N LEU A 111 7.05 4.89 5.03
CA LEU A 111 5.83 5.36 4.36
C LEU A 111 5.27 4.30 3.41
N ALA A 112 6.11 3.59 2.64
CA ALA A 112 5.65 2.50 1.77
C ALA A 112 4.98 1.37 2.58
N LEU A 113 5.60 0.97 3.70
CA LEU A 113 5.04 -0.01 4.62
C LEU A 113 3.74 0.45 5.28
N HIS A 114 3.68 1.72 5.70
CA HIS A 114 2.46 2.34 6.23
C HIS A 114 1.31 2.28 5.21
N ARG A 115 1.57 2.61 3.94
CA ARG A 115 0.60 2.55 2.85
C ARG A 115 0.10 1.12 2.63
N LEU A 116 1.00 0.14 2.61
CA LEU A 116 0.65 -1.27 2.47
C LEU A 116 -0.21 -1.77 3.65
N LYS A 117 0.22 -1.48 4.88
CA LYS A 117 -0.50 -1.88 6.11
C LYS A 117 -1.90 -1.29 6.14
N LEU A 118 -2.04 -0.01 5.82
CA LEU A 118 -3.34 0.68 5.79
C LEU A 118 -4.35 -0.05 4.90
N LYS A 119 -3.94 -0.48 3.70
CA LYS A 119 -4.85 -1.13 2.74
C LYS A 119 -5.42 -2.42 3.32
N PHE A 120 -4.59 -3.23 3.96
CA PHE A 120 -5.05 -4.44 4.65
C PHE A 120 -5.91 -4.13 5.88
N LEU A 121 -5.59 -3.08 6.65
CA LEU A 121 -6.42 -2.68 7.79
C LEU A 121 -7.80 -2.15 7.38
N ILE A 122 -7.92 -1.45 6.24
CA ILE A 122 -9.22 -1.04 5.70
C ILE A 122 -10.08 -2.27 5.39
N ILE A 123 -9.47 -3.32 4.82
CA ILE A 123 -10.16 -4.59 4.55
C ILE A 123 -10.58 -5.27 5.86
N LYS A 124 -9.66 -5.33 6.84
CA LYS A 124 -9.93 -5.90 8.17
C LYS A 124 -11.10 -5.21 8.86
N ASP A 125 -11.07 -3.89 8.92
CA ASP A 125 -12.10 -3.07 9.56
C ASP A 125 -13.48 -3.25 8.90
N PHE A 126 -13.53 -3.38 7.57
CA PHE A 126 -14.78 -3.70 6.88
C PHE A 126 -15.33 -5.08 7.29
N LEU A 127 -14.50 -6.12 7.24
CA LEU A 127 -14.92 -7.49 7.53
C LEU A 127 -15.35 -7.65 8.99
N GLU A 128 -14.62 -7.04 9.94
CA GLU A 128 -14.98 -7.06 11.36
C GLU A 128 -16.32 -6.36 11.61
N LYS A 129 -16.56 -5.21 10.98
CA LYS A 129 -17.85 -4.50 11.05
C LYS A 129 -18.97 -5.34 10.44
N PHE A 130 -18.72 -5.96 9.29
CA PHE A 130 -19.68 -6.82 8.59
C PHE A 130 -20.06 -8.05 9.41
N GLU A 131 -19.10 -8.71 10.05
CA GLU A 131 -19.33 -9.84 10.96
C GLU A 131 -20.11 -9.42 12.21
N ARG A 132 -19.67 -8.34 12.87
CA ARG A 132 -20.31 -7.82 14.09
C ARG A 132 -21.77 -7.44 13.86
N ASP A 133 -22.08 -6.95 12.67
CA ASP A 133 -23.43 -6.56 12.27
C ASP A 133 -24.23 -7.72 11.64
N ARG A 134 -23.83 -8.96 11.91
CA ARG A 134 -24.52 -10.20 11.50
C ARG A 134 -24.73 -10.27 9.98
N PHE A 135 -23.69 -9.90 9.23
CA PHE A 135 -23.67 -9.90 7.75
C PHE A 135 -24.62 -8.88 7.11
N SER A 136 -24.97 -7.80 7.84
CA SER A 136 -25.76 -6.70 7.30
C SER A 136 -24.86 -5.66 6.63
N LEU A 137 -25.23 -5.26 5.41
CA LEU A 137 -24.55 -4.21 4.65
C LEU A 137 -25.12 -2.80 4.90
N ILE A 138 -26.22 -2.69 5.66
CA ILE A 138 -26.98 -1.44 5.83
C ILE A 138 -26.13 -0.34 6.47
N LYS A 139 -25.26 -0.68 7.44
CA LYS A 139 -24.47 0.31 8.17
C LYS A 139 -23.35 0.96 7.35
N PHE A 140 -23.02 0.38 6.20
CA PHE A 140 -22.00 0.93 5.30
C PHE A 140 -22.60 1.91 4.29
N GLN A 141 -23.92 2.06 4.24
CA GLN A 141 -24.59 2.96 3.31
C GLN A 141 -24.57 4.42 3.76
N THR A 142 -24.48 5.30 2.76
CA THR A 142 -24.91 6.71 2.87
C THR A 142 -26.28 6.95 2.21
N ILE A 143 -26.79 6.00 1.41
CA ILE A 143 -28.07 6.10 0.66
C ILE A 143 -28.81 4.76 0.73
N ASN A 144 -30.12 4.79 0.99
CA ASN A 144 -30.99 3.62 1.12
C ASN A 144 -31.23 2.90 -0.23
N PHE A 145 -30.41 1.90 -0.56
CA PHE A 145 -30.70 0.95 -1.65
C PHE A 145 -31.31 -0.36 -1.11
N ILE A 146 -32.27 -0.91 -1.85
CA ILE A 146 -33.08 -2.10 -1.47
C ILE A 146 -32.32 -3.42 -1.71
N ASN A 147 -31.42 -3.47 -2.70
CA ASN A 147 -30.57 -4.64 -2.98
C ASN A 147 -29.11 -4.23 -2.90
N LEU A 148 -28.42 -4.68 -1.85
CA LEU A 148 -27.01 -4.40 -1.63
C LEU A 148 -26.16 -5.58 -2.10
N ASP A 149 -25.24 -5.30 -3.02
CA ASP A 149 -24.19 -6.24 -3.39
C ASP A 149 -22.98 -6.10 -2.46
N PHE A 150 -22.45 -7.23 -1.98
CA PHE A 150 -21.32 -7.21 -1.04
C PHE A 150 -20.07 -6.58 -1.67
N ILE A 151 -19.77 -6.90 -2.94
CA ILE A 151 -18.55 -6.46 -3.61
C ILE A 151 -18.63 -4.95 -3.88
N GLU A 152 -19.79 -4.46 -4.27
CA GLU A 152 -20.03 -3.02 -4.43
C GLU A 152 -19.83 -2.26 -3.12
N VAL A 153 -20.49 -2.69 -2.03
CA VAL A 153 -20.39 -2.02 -0.73
C VAL A 153 -18.96 -2.09 -0.16
N PHE A 154 -18.29 -3.23 -0.33
CA PHE A 154 -16.90 -3.42 0.07
C PHE A 154 -15.97 -2.49 -0.71
N TYR A 155 -16.16 -2.39 -2.03
CA TYR A 155 -15.38 -1.50 -2.89
C TYR A 155 -15.56 -0.04 -2.50
N ASP A 156 -16.80 0.42 -2.33
CA ASP A 156 -17.10 1.80 -1.97
C ASP A 156 -16.47 2.17 -0.62
N TYR A 157 -16.55 1.26 0.34
CA TYR A 157 -15.90 1.40 1.64
C TYR A 157 -14.38 1.55 1.49
N TYR A 158 -13.75 0.60 0.78
CA TYR A 158 -12.30 0.62 0.56
C TYR A 158 -11.86 1.90 -0.17
N TYR A 159 -12.58 2.27 -1.22
CA TYR A 159 -12.30 3.42 -2.06
C TYR A 159 -12.37 4.72 -1.27
N GLU A 160 -13.45 4.97 -0.51
CA GLU A 160 -13.57 6.21 0.26
C GLU A 160 -12.53 6.29 1.39
N LYS A 161 -12.22 5.18 2.07
CA LYS A 161 -11.16 5.18 3.10
C LYS A 161 -9.76 5.43 2.51
N ASN A 162 -9.41 4.84 1.37
CA ASN A 162 -8.15 5.12 0.68
C ASN A 162 -8.10 6.58 0.18
N LYS A 163 -9.20 7.09 -0.35
CA LYS A 163 -9.32 8.49 -0.79
C LYS A 163 -9.18 9.48 0.37
N MET A 164 -9.73 9.18 1.55
CA MET A 164 -9.50 9.97 2.76
C MET A 164 -8.01 9.99 3.15
N ASN A 165 -7.33 8.85 3.07
CA ASN A 165 -5.89 8.77 3.31
C ASN A 165 -5.07 9.63 2.35
N LEU A 166 -5.37 9.54 1.05
CA LEU A 166 -4.67 10.32 0.03
C LEU A 166 -4.89 11.82 0.20
N LYS A 167 -6.09 12.26 0.58
CA LYS A 167 -6.37 13.67 0.90
C LYS A 167 -5.53 14.17 2.07
N LEU A 168 -5.32 13.32 3.09
CA LEU A 168 -4.49 13.64 4.23
C LEU A 168 -3.00 13.77 3.84
N MET A 169 -2.50 12.87 2.98
CA MET A 169 -1.09 12.87 2.55
C MET A 169 -0.76 13.91 1.48
N LEU A 170 -1.69 14.20 0.56
CA LEU A 170 -1.49 15.11 -0.58
C LEU A 170 -1.96 16.54 -0.29
N SER A 171 -2.05 16.92 1.00
CA SER A 171 -2.59 18.21 1.45
C SER A 171 -2.15 19.36 0.55
N THR A 172 -3.14 19.97 -0.12
CA THR A 172 -2.91 21.12 -0.99
C THR A 172 -2.83 22.35 -0.11
N LYS A 173 -1.63 22.91 0.06
CA LYS A 173 -1.53 24.29 0.52
C LYS A 173 -2.38 25.15 -0.40
N ARG A 174 -3.22 26.03 0.15
CA ARG A 174 -3.94 27.04 -0.63
C ARG A 174 -2.92 27.94 -1.32
N SER A 175 -2.62 27.66 -2.58
CA SER A 175 -1.87 28.57 -3.44
C SER A 175 -2.82 29.64 -3.95
N SER A 176 -2.38 30.91 -3.94
CA SER A 176 -3.17 31.99 -4.53
C SER A 176 -3.28 31.78 -6.05
N GLU A 177 -4.38 32.21 -6.67
CA GLU A 177 -4.58 32.09 -8.12
C GLU A 177 -3.43 32.71 -8.93
N ARG A 178 -2.82 33.78 -8.40
CA ARG A 178 -1.65 34.43 -8.99
C ARG A 178 -0.43 33.52 -9.06
N VAL A 179 -0.17 32.73 -8.02
CA VAL A 179 0.94 31.77 -7.99
C VAL A 179 0.67 30.62 -8.96
N ASN A 180 -0.57 30.10 -9.01
CA ASN A 180 -0.93 29.03 -9.95
C ASN A 180 -0.80 29.45 -11.42
N LYS A 181 -1.09 30.71 -11.76
CA LYS A 181 -0.90 31.25 -13.13
C LYS A 181 0.56 31.44 -13.52
N LEU A 182 1.47 31.52 -12.54
CA LEU A 182 2.92 31.71 -12.76
C LEU A 182 3.71 30.40 -12.72
N LEU A 183 3.10 29.31 -12.25
CA LEU A 183 3.73 28.00 -12.20
C LEU A 183 3.54 27.29 -13.54
N ASP A 184 4.62 27.12 -14.30
CA ASP A 184 4.63 26.19 -15.43
C ASP A 184 4.59 24.75 -14.89
N THR A 185 3.45 24.10 -15.09
CA THR A 185 3.19 22.72 -14.65
C THR A 185 3.33 21.71 -15.79
N SER A 186 3.66 22.16 -17.02
CA SER A 186 3.73 21.29 -18.21
C SER A 186 4.73 20.13 -18.07
N LYS A 187 5.74 20.30 -17.20
CA LYS A 187 6.80 19.31 -16.94
C LYS A 187 6.73 18.67 -15.55
N ALA A 188 5.64 18.86 -14.79
CA ALA A 188 5.55 18.42 -13.41
C ALA A 188 4.24 17.67 -13.12
N ILE A 189 4.33 16.59 -12.34
CA ILE A 189 3.17 15.84 -11.86
C ILE A 189 2.67 16.50 -10.59
N THR A 190 1.43 17.00 -10.60
CA THR A 190 0.81 17.71 -9.48
C THR A 190 0.12 16.75 -8.51
N ASN A 191 -0.20 17.23 -7.30
CA ASN A 191 -0.96 16.42 -6.33
C ASN A 191 -2.35 16.04 -6.87
N ASN A 192 -2.94 16.90 -7.69
CA ASN A 192 -4.22 16.60 -8.33
C ASN A 192 -4.07 15.50 -9.38
N ASP A 193 -2.97 15.46 -10.14
CA ASP A 193 -2.72 14.39 -11.11
C ASP A 193 -2.57 13.04 -10.41
N ILE A 194 -1.79 13.00 -9.32
CA ILE A 194 -1.64 11.82 -8.46
C ILE A 194 -3.01 11.38 -7.91
N PHE A 195 -3.77 12.32 -7.36
CA PHE A 195 -5.09 12.04 -6.78
C PHE A 195 -6.05 11.49 -7.84
N ASN A 196 -6.13 12.13 -9.00
CA ASN A 196 -7.01 11.73 -10.10
C ASN A 196 -6.62 10.38 -10.68
N ALA A 197 -5.32 10.08 -10.79
CA ALA A 197 -4.84 8.80 -11.31
C ALA A 197 -5.14 7.63 -10.36
N ILE A 198 -4.98 7.81 -9.05
CA ILE A 198 -5.33 6.77 -8.05
C ILE A 198 -6.85 6.59 -7.96
N THR A 199 -7.61 7.67 -8.10
CA THR A 199 -9.09 7.66 -8.04
C THR A 199 -9.76 7.40 -9.39
N PHE A 200 -9.00 7.06 -10.42
CA PHE A 200 -9.53 6.83 -11.75
C PHE A 200 -10.42 5.58 -11.75
N LYS A 201 -11.67 5.75 -12.21
CA LYS A 201 -12.78 4.79 -12.38
C LYS A 201 -13.79 4.73 -11.22
N LYS A 202 -14.89 5.46 -11.41
CA LYS A 202 -16.06 5.51 -10.52
C LYS A 202 -17.10 4.40 -10.79
N GLN A 203 -17.01 3.70 -11.92
CA GLN A 203 -17.96 2.66 -12.31
C GLN A 203 -17.20 1.44 -12.84
N LEU A 204 -17.25 0.37 -12.06
CA LEU A 204 -16.60 -0.90 -12.32
C LEU A 204 -17.61 -2.02 -12.08
N ASP A 205 -17.54 -3.08 -12.87
CA ASP A 205 -18.19 -4.35 -12.55
C ASP A 205 -17.49 -5.01 -11.35
N ASP A 206 -18.06 -6.08 -10.79
CA ASP A 206 -17.51 -6.74 -9.60
C ASP A 206 -16.06 -7.22 -9.80
N ASN A 207 -15.77 -7.75 -10.99
CA ASN A 207 -14.40 -8.12 -11.35
C ASN A 207 -13.47 -6.91 -11.43
N GLY A 208 -13.94 -5.80 -12.00
CA GLY A 208 -13.21 -4.53 -12.04
C GLY A 208 -12.95 -3.97 -10.64
N ARG A 209 -13.94 -4.01 -9.74
CA ARG A 209 -13.84 -3.58 -8.34
C ARG A 209 -12.77 -4.39 -7.59
N ILE A 210 -12.79 -5.71 -7.71
CA ILE A 210 -11.78 -6.60 -7.15
C ILE A 210 -10.40 -6.30 -7.76
N LYS A 211 -10.31 -6.18 -9.08
CA LYS A 211 -9.05 -5.85 -9.78
C LYS A 211 -8.47 -4.53 -9.29
N PHE A 212 -9.29 -3.52 -9.04
CA PHE A 212 -8.85 -2.23 -8.50
C PHE A 212 -8.19 -2.39 -7.12
N ILE A 213 -8.85 -3.07 -6.19
CA ILE A 213 -8.29 -3.32 -4.84
C ILE A 213 -6.97 -4.08 -4.94
N MET A 214 -6.93 -5.13 -5.75
CA MET A 214 -5.74 -5.95 -5.96
C MET A 214 -4.57 -5.16 -6.55
N ARG A 215 -4.85 -4.33 -7.55
CA ARG A 215 -3.88 -3.47 -8.23
C ARG A 215 -3.23 -2.49 -7.26
N GLU A 216 -4.04 -1.87 -6.41
CA GLU A 216 -3.57 -0.96 -5.38
C GLU A 216 -2.65 -1.68 -4.38
N ILE A 217 -3.05 -2.84 -3.85
CA ILE A 217 -2.21 -3.58 -2.89
C ILE A 217 -0.90 -4.03 -3.56
N LYS A 218 -0.97 -4.58 -4.79
CA LYS A 218 0.18 -5.00 -5.59
C LYS A 218 1.18 -3.87 -5.83
N ALA A 219 0.70 -2.66 -6.13
CA ALA A 219 1.55 -1.50 -6.33
C ALA A 219 2.36 -1.16 -5.06
N SER A 220 1.71 -1.09 -3.89
CA SER A 220 2.40 -0.83 -2.63
C SER A 220 3.36 -1.96 -2.25
N LEU A 221 2.97 -3.22 -2.50
CA LEU A 221 3.82 -4.37 -2.21
C LEU A 221 5.09 -4.36 -3.07
N PHE A 222 4.96 -4.10 -4.37
CA PHE A 222 6.09 -3.99 -5.30
C PHE A 222 7.10 -2.94 -4.84
N ILE A 223 6.62 -1.76 -4.43
CA ILE A 223 7.48 -0.67 -3.93
C ILE A 223 8.23 -1.11 -2.68
N CYS A 224 7.55 -1.77 -1.73
CA CYS A 224 8.20 -2.30 -0.54
C CYS A 224 9.29 -3.30 -0.91
N LYS A 225 8.99 -4.30 -1.75
CA LYS A 225 9.95 -5.32 -2.19
C LYS A 225 11.15 -4.70 -2.92
N LEU A 226 10.92 -3.71 -3.78
CA LEU A 226 11.97 -2.98 -4.50
C LEU A 226 12.92 -2.24 -3.55
N MET A 227 12.38 -1.61 -2.50
CA MET A 227 13.19 -0.92 -1.49
C MET A 227 13.94 -1.90 -0.57
N PHE A 228 13.30 -3.00 -0.16
CA PHE A 228 13.93 -4.02 0.67
C PHE A 228 15.01 -4.82 -0.06
N ALA A 229 14.86 -5.04 -1.37
CA ALA A 229 15.89 -5.68 -2.17
C ALA A 229 17.22 -4.92 -2.07
N LYS A 230 17.20 -3.57 -2.14
CA LYS A 230 18.41 -2.76 -1.95
C LYS A 230 19.06 -2.89 -0.56
N MET A 231 18.30 -3.38 0.41
CA MET A 231 18.75 -3.63 1.78
C MET A 231 19.18 -5.08 2.01
N ASP A 232 19.24 -5.89 0.95
CA ASP A 232 19.52 -7.33 0.94
C ASP A 232 18.52 -8.17 1.75
N ALA A 233 17.28 -7.68 1.87
CA ALA A 233 16.18 -8.37 2.54
C ALA A 233 15.17 -8.88 1.51
N TYR A 234 15.37 -10.08 0.99
CA TYR A 234 14.54 -10.65 -0.09
C TYR A 234 13.16 -11.15 0.39
N HIS A 235 13.06 -11.58 1.65
CA HIS A 235 11.80 -12.03 2.27
C HIS A 235 11.47 -11.20 3.52
N PRO A 236 11.19 -9.89 3.36
CA PRO A 236 11.04 -8.98 4.51
C PRO A 236 9.76 -9.24 5.32
N PHE A 237 8.79 -9.97 4.77
CA PHE A 237 7.49 -10.24 5.39
C PHE A 237 7.38 -11.62 6.05
N SER A 238 8.37 -12.50 5.85
CA SER A 238 8.31 -13.88 6.38
C SER A 238 8.65 -13.93 7.87
N ILE A 239 7.70 -14.42 8.68
CA ILE A 239 7.84 -14.56 10.13
C ILE A 239 8.45 -15.94 10.43
N GLY A 240 9.78 -15.99 10.58
CA GLY A 240 10.52 -17.20 10.98
C GLY A 240 11.47 -17.70 9.90
N LYS A 241 12.58 -18.33 10.32
CA LYS A 241 13.65 -18.79 9.42
C LYS A 241 13.34 -20.10 8.68
N GLU A 242 12.27 -20.80 9.05
CA GLU A 242 12.03 -22.20 8.65
C GLU A 242 10.88 -22.37 7.64
N LEU A 243 10.04 -21.35 7.44
CA LEU A 243 8.92 -21.40 6.51
C LEU A 243 8.94 -20.14 5.64
N ASP A 244 9.42 -20.29 4.40
CA ASP A 244 9.35 -19.25 3.36
C ASP A 244 7.91 -19.13 2.82
N ILE A 245 7.00 -18.67 3.69
CA ILE A 245 5.59 -18.45 3.33
C ILE A 245 5.34 -16.95 3.19
N ASP A 246 5.22 -16.49 1.95
CA ASP A 246 4.88 -15.12 1.61
C ASP A 246 3.34 -14.92 1.65
N TYR A 247 2.78 -14.76 2.85
CA TYR A 247 1.33 -14.59 3.06
C TYR A 247 0.76 -13.41 2.27
N GLU A 248 1.53 -12.33 2.14
CA GLU A 248 1.14 -11.15 1.39
C GLU A 248 1.00 -11.44 -0.11
N ASP A 249 1.91 -12.23 -0.69
CA ASP A 249 1.83 -12.69 -2.08
C ASP A 249 0.65 -13.65 -2.28
N MET A 250 0.38 -14.53 -1.30
CA MET A 250 -0.77 -15.42 -1.34
C MET A 250 -2.09 -14.64 -1.32
N MET A 251 -2.21 -13.61 -0.48
CA MET A 251 -3.39 -12.73 -0.43
C MET A 251 -3.67 -12.07 -1.79
N ILE A 252 -2.62 -11.61 -2.47
CA ILE A 252 -2.73 -10.92 -3.77
C ILE A 252 -2.62 -11.86 -4.99
N SER A 253 -2.59 -13.17 -4.76
CA SER A 253 -2.65 -14.18 -5.82
C SER A 253 -4.00 -14.15 -6.54
N GLN A 254 -4.09 -14.86 -7.65
CA GLN A 254 -5.37 -15.01 -8.35
C GLN A 254 -6.38 -15.86 -7.54
N ASP A 255 -5.89 -16.62 -6.56
CA ASP A 255 -6.64 -17.69 -5.91
C ASP A 255 -7.24 -17.28 -4.55
N PHE A 256 -6.81 -16.16 -3.97
CA PHE A 256 -7.29 -15.73 -2.65
C PHE A 256 -8.35 -14.63 -2.73
N ILE A 257 -7.98 -13.34 -2.65
CA ILE A 257 -8.94 -12.23 -2.69
C ILE A 257 -9.91 -12.34 -3.90
N PRO A 258 -9.44 -12.63 -5.14
CA PRO A 258 -10.33 -12.69 -6.30
C PRO A 258 -11.33 -13.84 -6.29
N VAL A 259 -11.09 -14.89 -5.51
CA VAL A 259 -12.01 -16.04 -5.39
C VAL A 259 -12.87 -15.93 -4.14
N LEU A 260 -12.27 -15.50 -3.03
CA LEU A 260 -12.90 -15.48 -1.73
C LEU A 260 -13.94 -14.37 -1.60
N LEU A 261 -13.73 -13.19 -2.20
CA LEU A 261 -14.74 -12.12 -2.20
C LEU A 261 -16.02 -12.53 -2.97
N PRO A 262 -15.94 -13.09 -4.21
CA PRO A 262 -17.11 -13.65 -4.86
C PRO A 262 -17.77 -14.79 -4.09
N ALA A 263 -16.98 -15.66 -3.45
CA ALA A 263 -17.52 -16.73 -2.62
C ALA A 263 -18.30 -16.19 -1.41
N ILE A 264 -17.80 -15.14 -0.75
CA ILE A 264 -18.49 -14.44 0.34
C ILE A 264 -19.82 -13.85 -0.17
N ASN A 265 -19.80 -13.12 -1.30
CA ASN A 265 -21.00 -12.52 -1.89
C ASN A 265 -22.05 -13.60 -2.22
N LYS A 266 -21.64 -14.68 -2.87
CA LYS A 266 -22.52 -15.81 -3.21
C LYS A 266 -23.11 -16.46 -1.95
N CYS A 267 -22.30 -16.75 -0.94
CA CYS A 267 -22.79 -17.35 0.31
C CYS A 267 -23.79 -16.43 1.02
N MET A 268 -23.59 -15.11 0.97
CA MET A 268 -24.50 -14.12 1.53
C MET A 268 -25.84 -14.11 0.77
N GLN A 269 -25.81 -14.03 -0.56
CA GLN A 269 -27.02 -14.04 -1.40
C GLN A 269 -27.83 -15.33 -1.27
N GLU A 270 -27.14 -16.48 -1.20
CA GLU A 270 -27.76 -17.80 -1.02
C GLU A 270 -28.12 -18.12 0.44
N LYS A 271 -27.86 -17.20 1.39
CA LYS A 271 -28.08 -17.37 2.84
C LYS A 271 -27.40 -18.60 3.44
N LYS A 272 -26.25 -19.02 2.86
CA LYS A 272 -25.44 -20.15 3.33
C LYS A 272 -24.48 -19.70 4.45
N PHE A 273 -25.03 -19.34 5.60
CA PHE A 273 -24.28 -18.72 6.70
C PHE A 273 -23.13 -19.58 7.26
N SER A 274 -23.24 -20.90 7.24
CA SER A 274 -22.13 -21.78 7.67
C SER A 274 -20.91 -21.65 6.73
N GLN A 275 -21.15 -21.65 5.42
CA GLN A 275 -20.10 -21.50 4.42
C GLN A 275 -19.52 -20.08 4.44
N LEU A 276 -20.38 -19.06 4.58
CA LEU A 276 -19.97 -17.67 4.77
C LEU A 276 -18.99 -17.52 5.93
N ASN A 277 -19.32 -18.09 7.10
CA ASN A 277 -18.44 -18.08 8.27
C ASN A 277 -17.09 -18.76 8.00
N ASN A 278 -17.07 -19.85 7.24
CA ASN A 278 -15.81 -20.52 6.89
C ASN A 278 -14.96 -19.66 5.96
N CYS A 279 -15.57 -19.00 4.97
CA CYS A 279 -14.88 -18.06 4.09
C CYS A 279 -14.26 -16.90 4.88
N LEU A 280 -15.03 -16.32 5.80
CA LEU A 280 -14.58 -15.21 6.64
C LEU A 280 -13.45 -15.62 7.60
N LYS A 281 -13.54 -16.80 8.23
CA LYS A 281 -12.46 -17.36 9.04
C LYS A 281 -11.17 -17.54 8.24
N ALA A 282 -11.25 -18.08 7.03
CA ALA A 282 -10.10 -18.22 6.14
C ALA A 282 -9.51 -16.85 5.77
N PHE A 283 -10.36 -15.87 5.46
CA PHE A 283 -9.95 -14.49 5.18
C PHE A 283 -9.19 -13.89 6.37
N ASN A 284 -9.78 -13.95 7.57
CA ASN A 284 -9.21 -13.37 8.77
C ASN A 284 -7.89 -14.05 9.18
N PHE A 285 -7.76 -15.37 8.96
CA PHE A 285 -6.50 -16.08 9.18
C PHE A 285 -5.38 -15.53 8.29
N MET A 286 -5.62 -15.43 6.98
CA MET A 286 -4.62 -14.93 6.04
C MET A 286 -4.31 -13.45 6.26
N LEU A 287 -5.34 -12.65 6.56
CA LEU A 287 -5.20 -11.23 6.83
C LEU A 287 -4.37 -10.95 8.08
N LYS A 288 -4.57 -11.74 9.15
CA LYS A 288 -3.75 -11.67 10.36
C LYS A 288 -2.29 -11.95 10.06
N ASN A 289 -1.98 -13.08 9.41
CA ASN A 289 -0.59 -13.44 9.10
C ASN A 289 0.08 -12.41 8.17
N THR A 290 -0.68 -11.82 7.25
CA THR A 290 -0.19 -10.74 6.38
C THR A 290 0.16 -9.48 7.18
N LEU A 291 -0.71 -9.06 8.10
CA LEU A 291 -0.46 -7.89 8.94
C LEU A 291 0.71 -8.12 9.91
N ASP A 292 0.82 -9.32 10.48
CA ASP A 292 1.95 -9.69 11.33
C ASP A 292 3.26 -9.70 10.52
N GLY A 293 3.23 -10.16 9.26
CA GLY A 293 4.38 -10.12 8.35
C GLY A 293 4.79 -8.70 7.98
N ILE A 294 3.82 -7.80 7.77
CA ILE A 294 4.09 -6.37 7.57
C ILE A 294 4.68 -5.73 8.84
N ASN A 295 4.20 -6.11 10.03
CA ASN A 295 4.78 -5.65 11.29
C ASN A 295 6.23 -6.11 11.45
N TYR A 296 6.52 -7.35 11.10
CA TYR A 296 7.88 -7.86 11.09
C TYR A 296 8.78 -7.09 10.10
N ALA A 297 8.27 -6.77 8.91
CA ALA A 297 8.99 -5.93 7.96
C ALA A 297 9.27 -4.52 8.51
N ILE A 298 8.34 -3.93 9.26
CA ILE A 298 8.50 -2.64 9.94
C ILE A 298 9.58 -2.73 11.02
N GLU A 299 9.57 -3.81 11.81
CA GLU A 299 10.60 -4.09 12.81
C GLU A 299 11.98 -4.17 12.15
N ILE A 300 12.11 -4.94 11.06
CA ILE A 300 13.34 -5.05 10.27
C ILE A 300 13.78 -3.67 9.75
N ALA A 301 12.89 -2.91 9.12
CA ALA A 301 13.20 -1.60 8.54
C ALA A 301 13.66 -0.58 9.60
N SER A 302 13.12 -0.69 10.81
CA SER A 302 13.46 0.16 11.95
C SER A 302 14.66 -0.32 12.76
N GLY A 303 15.19 -1.51 12.47
CA GLY A 303 16.24 -2.15 13.27
C GLY A 303 15.78 -2.52 14.68
N GLY A 304 14.51 -2.93 14.83
CA GLY A 304 13.89 -3.31 16.10
C GLY A 304 13.39 -2.14 16.96
N GLN A 305 13.43 -0.91 16.45
CA GLN A 305 13.03 0.29 17.20
C GLN A 305 11.53 0.56 17.18
N ILE A 306 10.83 0.06 16.16
CA ILE A 306 9.38 0.18 16.03
C ILE A 306 8.80 -1.23 16.17
N ASN A 307 8.05 -1.44 17.24
CA ASN A 307 7.25 -2.64 17.45
C ASN A 307 5.79 -2.19 17.56
N LEU A 308 4.93 -2.77 16.73
CA LEU A 308 3.53 -2.36 16.60
C LEU A 308 2.63 -3.56 16.84
N ASP A 309 1.52 -3.32 17.51
CA ASP A 309 0.42 -4.28 17.50
C ASP A 309 -0.18 -4.42 16.09
N THR A 310 -0.94 -5.49 15.85
CA THR A 310 -1.52 -5.80 14.53
C THR A 310 -2.32 -4.62 13.95
N ASN A 311 -3.06 -3.88 14.79
CA ASN A 311 -3.90 -2.75 14.35
C ASN A 311 -3.22 -1.38 14.38
N GLU A 312 -2.03 -1.27 14.97
CA GLU A 312 -1.36 0.03 15.15
C GLU A 312 -0.73 0.54 13.86
N MET A 313 -0.66 1.86 13.69
CA MET A 313 -0.12 2.49 12.49
C MET A 313 1.17 3.24 12.77
N ILE A 314 2.08 3.24 11.79
CA ILE A 314 3.38 3.94 11.90
C ILE A 314 3.19 5.46 12.01
N PHE A 315 2.25 6.00 11.23
CA PHE A 315 1.94 7.43 11.12
C PHE A 315 0.46 7.63 11.37
N THR A 316 0.06 8.87 11.65
CA THR A 316 -1.34 9.17 11.90
C THR A 316 -2.22 8.92 10.67
N THR A 317 -3.36 8.28 10.91
CA THR A 317 -4.39 8.03 9.90
C THR A 317 -5.56 9.01 10.01
N GLY A 318 -5.47 10.02 10.88
CA GLY A 318 -6.60 10.90 11.20
C GLY A 318 -7.85 10.08 11.55
N ASN A 319 -8.99 10.45 10.96
CA ASN A 319 -10.29 9.82 11.25
C ASN A 319 -10.64 8.66 10.31
N ILE A 320 -9.69 8.05 9.60
CA ILE A 320 -10.00 6.97 8.64
C ILE A 320 -10.80 5.84 9.29
N PHE A 321 -10.45 5.37 10.49
CA PHE A 321 -11.14 4.25 11.14
C PHE A 321 -12.27 4.67 12.12
N ASN A 322 -12.35 5.96 12.46
CA ASN A 322 -13.24 6.51 13.49
C ASN A 322 -14.57 7.09 12.92
N VAL A 323 -14.91 6.78 11.67
CA VAL A 323 -16.16 7.18 11.01
C VAL A 323 -17.03 5.97 10.77
#